data_AF-A0A2U3LPY8-F1
#
_entry.id   AF-A0A2U3LPY8-F1
#
_cell.length_a   1.000
_cell.length_b   1.000
_cell.length_c   1.000
_cell.angle_alpha   90.00
_cell.angle_beta   90.00
_cell.angle_gamma   90.00
#
_symmetry.space_group_name_H-M   'P 1'
#
loop_
_entity.id
_entity.type
_entity.pdbx_description
1 polymer ?
#
loop_
_entity_poly.entity_id
_entity_poly.type
_entity_poly.pdbx_seq_one_letter_code
_entity_poly.pdbx_strand_id
1 'polypeptide(L)' 'MTVNAHFDGRAIIPDEPLDLPPNQALIVHIEPVGTRGTAEDSALAWLAANAVENDDLPADLADQHDHYLYGCPRKDERR' A
#
# COMPACT_ATOMS: atom_id res chain seq x y z
N MET A 1 -19.28 15.96 -11.86
CA MET A 1 -20.35 15.02 -11.46
C MET A 1 -19.81 13.63 -11.66
N THR A 2 -19.80 12.82 -10.61
CA THR A 2 -19.33 11.43 -10.65
C THR A 2 -20.55 10.54 -10.60
N VAL A 3 -20.63 9.59 -11.52
CA VAL A 3 -21.74 8.63 -11.62
C VAL A 3 -21.18 7.24 -11.37
N ASN A 4 -21.93 6.42 -10.66
CA ASN A 4 -21.59 5.00 -10.56
C ASN A 4 -21.94 4.32 -11.88
N ALA A 5 -21.02 3.48 -12.35
CA ALA A 5 -21.15 2.78 -13.60
C ALA A 5 -20.42 1.45 -13.49
N HIS A 6 -21.00 0.41 -14.11
CA HIS A 6 -20.39 -0.91 -14.16
C HIS A 6 -19.77 -1.19 -15.53
N PHE A 7 -18.73 -2.02 -15.56
CA PHE A 7 -18.09 -2.45 -16.81
C PHE A 7 -18.66 -3.81 -17.24
N ASP A 8 -19.40 -3.84 -18.35
CA ASP A 8 -20.03 -5.05 -18.92
C ASP A 8 -19.06 -5.85 -19.82
N GLY A 9 -17.75 -5.79 -19.56
CA GLY A 9 -16.73 -6.45 -20.38
C GLY A 9 -16.42 -5.77 -21.73
N ARG A 10 -17.27 -4.83 -22.18
CA ARG A 10 -17.09 -4.08 -23.44
C ARG A 10 -17.26 -2.57 -23.28
N ALA A 11 -18.19 -2.13 -22.44
CA ALA A 11 -18.52 -0.72 -22.26
C ALA A 11 -18.81 -0.43 -20.79
N ILE A 12 -18.60 0.83 -20.41
CA ILE A 12 -18.97 1.37 -19.10
C ILE A 12 -20.43 1.81 -19.20
N ILE A 13 -21.32 1.19 -18.42
CA ILE A 13 -22.75 1.46 -18.39
C ILE A 13 -23.08 2.17 -17.08
N PRO A 14 -23.62 3.40 -17.11
CA PRO A 14 -24.11 4.08 -15.92
C PRO A 14 -25.20 3.29 -15.22
N ASP A 15 -25.15 3.18 -13.90
CA ASP A 15 -26.17 2.48 -13.11
C ASP A 15 -27.51 3.25 -13.11
N GLU A 16 -27.43 4.57 -13.29
CA GLU A 16 -28.57 5.47 -13.36
C GLU A 16 -28.66 6.14 -14.75
N PRO A 17 -29.87 6.31 -15.33
CA PRO A 17 -30.05 6.98 -16.61
C PRO A 17 -29.55 8.43 -16.57
N LEU A 18 -28.68 8.78 -17.51
CA LEU A 18 -28.14 10.12 -17.66
C LEU A 18 -28.84 10.84 -18.82
N ASP A 19 -29.45 11.99 -18.52
CA ASP A 19 -30.04 12.87 -19.53
C ASP A 19 -28.95 13.74 -20.16
N LEU A 20 -28.22 13.17 -21.11
CA LEU A 20 -27.14 13.84 -21.82
C LEU A 20 -27.49 14.00 -23.32
N PRO A 21 -27.08 15.12 -23.95
CA PRO A 21 -27.34 15.34 -25.36
C PRO A 21 -26.65 14.28 -26.24
N PRO A 22 -27.31 13.82 -27.31
CA PRO A 22 -26.74 12.82 -28.20
C PRO A 22 -25.45 13.35 -28.87
N ASN A 23 -24.44 12.49 -28.99
CA ASN A 23 -23.12 12.79 -29.58
C ASN A 23 -22.23 13.78 -28.81
N GLN A 24 -22.47 13.96 -27.51
CA GLN A 24 -21.57 14.73 -26.64
C GLN A 24 -20.28 13.93 -26.35
N ALA A 25 -19.11 14.52 -26.62
CA ALA A 25 -17.84 13.96 -26.15
C ALA A 25 -17.69 14.15 -24.64
N LEU A 26 -17.40 13.07 -23.91
CA LEU A 26 -17.29 13.07 -22.44
C LEU A 26 -15.91 12.52 -22.04
N ILE A 27 -15.33 13.07 -20.97
CA ILE A 27 -14.13 12.54 -20.33
C ILE A 27 -14.59 11.64 -19.18
N VAL A 28 -14.21 10.36 -19.25
CA VAL A 28 -14.56 9.37 -18.22
C VAL A 28 -13.36 9.20 -17.29
N HIS A 29 -13.55 9.53 -16.02
CA HIS A 29 -12.61 9.21 -14.96
C HIS A 29 -13.03 7.88 -14.33
N ILE A 30 -12.19 6.86 -14.51
CA ILE A 30 -12.45 5.51 -13.99
C ILE A 30 -11.74 5.40 -12.64
N GLU A 31 -12.54 5.32 -11.57
CA GLU A 31 -12.06 5.00 -10.24
C GLU A 31 -12.66 3.65 -9.81
N PRO A 32 -11.85 2.68 -9.36
CA PRO A 32 -12.37 1.39 -8.91
C PRO A 32 -13.22 1.55 -7.65
N VAL A 33 -14.54 1.43 -7.81
CA VAL A 33 -15.50 1.38 -6.70
C VAL A 33 -15.37 0.00 -6.05
N GLY A 34 -14.50 -0.11 -5.05
CA GLY A 34 -14.31 -1.38 -4.32
C GLY A 34 -12.88 -1.85 -4.14
N THR A 35 -11.89 -1.04 -4.51
CA THR A 35 -10.54 -1.19 -3.95
C THR A 35 -10.21 0.04 -3.12
N ARG A 36 -11.01 0.28 -2.07
CA ARG A 36 -10.36 0.66 -0.81
C ARG A 36 -9.53 -0.57 -0.52
N GLY A 37 -8.27 -0.58 -0.97
CA GLY A 37 -7.38 -1.74 -0.95
C GLY A 37 -7.69 -2.54 0.29
N THR A 38 -8.08 -3.80 0.11
CA THR A 38 -8.21 -4.79 1.20
C THR A 38 -6.97 -4.64 2.03
N ALA A 39 -7.03 -3.80 3.08
CA ALA A 39 -5.90 -3.03 3.61
C ALA A 39 -4.59 -3.63 3.13
N GLU A 40 -4.09 -3.21 1.94
CA GLU A 40 -3.02 -3.95 1.24
C GLU A 40 -1.99 -4.28 2.29
N ASP A 41 -1.88 -5.58 2.63
CA ASP A 41 -1.52 -6.06 3.97
C ASP A 41 -0.71 -5.01 4.71
N SER A 42 -1.36 -4.28 5.63
CA SER A 42 -0.74 -3.15 6.36
C SER A 42 0.74 -3.45 6.54
N ALA A 43 1.65 -2.58 6.09
CA ALA A 43 3.07 -2.92 6.11
C ALA A 43 3.52 -3.42 7.50
N LEU A 44 2.89 -2.89 8.56
CA LEU A 44 3.03 -3.36 9.94
C LEU A 44 2.49 -4.79 10.17
N ALA A 45 1.34 -5.13 9.61
CA ALA A 45 0.77 -6.48 9.64
C ALA A 45 1.64 -7.49 8.89
N TRP A 46 2.17 -7.12 7.71
CA TRP A 46 3.11 -7.97 6.97
C TRP A 46 4.41 -8.16 7.77
N LEU A 47 4.99 -7.09 8.31
CA LEU A 47 6.19 -7.17 9.16
C LEU A 47 5.97 -8.05 10.39
N ALA A 48 4.82 -7.93 11.06
CA ALA A 48 4.49 -8.75 12.22
C ALA A 48 4.34 -10.23 11.86
N ALA A 49 3.70 -10.55 10.72
CA ALA A 49 3.54 -11.92 10.25
C ALA A 49 4.85 -12.59 9.82
N ASN A 50 5.86 -11.79 9.46
CA ASN A 50 7.17 -12.27 8.99
C ASN A 50 8.30 -12.06 10.02
N ALA A 51 7.99 -11.57 11.22
CA ALA A 51 8.96 -11.42 12.29
C ALA A 51 9.39 -12.81 12.79
N VAL A 52 10.70 -12.98 13.03
CA VAL A 52 11.26 -14.20 13.59
C VAL A 52 11.75 -13.92 15.00
N GLU A 53 11.23 -14.66 15.97
CA GLU A 53 11.81 -14.72 17.31
C GLU A 53 13.10 -15.55 17.24
N ASN A 54 14.21 -14.92 17.57
CA ASN A 54 15.52 -15.55 17.57
C ASN A 54 16.33 -15.06 18.78
N ASP A 55 16.60 -15.98 19.70
CA ASP A 55 17.33 -15.72 20.95
C ASP A 55 18.82 -15.41 20.71
N ASP A 56 19.37 -15.73 19.53
CA ASP A 56 20.75 -15.42 19.15
C ASP A 56 20.90 -13.99 18.60
N LEU A 57 19.82 -13.20 18.54
CA LEU A 57 19.89 -11.81 18.11
C LEU A 57 20.57 -10.92 19.15
N PRO A 58 21.28 -9.85 18.72
CA PRO A 58 21.87 -8.89 19.63
C PRO A 58 20.80 -8.22 20.51
N ALA A 59 21.04 -8.20 21.83
CA ALA A 59 20.13 -7.60 22.82
C ALA A 59 19.94 -6.08 22.62
N ASP A 60 20.88 -5.43 21.95
CA ASP A 60 20.90 -4.02 21.57
C ASP A 60 20.19 -3.75 20.22
N LEU A 61 19.54 -4.75 19.62
CA LEU A 61 18.78 -4.64 18.38
C LEU A 61 19.58 -3.92 17.27
N ALA A 62 19.16 -2.71 16.90
CA ALA A 62 19.76 -1.92 15.84
C ALA A 62 20.72 -0.82 16.36
N ASP A 63 20.92 -0.69 17.68
CA ASP A 63 21.70 0.42 18.24
C ASP A 63 23.16 0.40 17.77
N GLN A 64 23.73 -0.80 17.58
CA GLN A 64 25.09 -1.00 17.07
C GLN A 64 25.15 -1.41 15.59
N HIS A 65 24.15 -1.03 14.76
CA HIS A 65 24.12 -1.47 13.35
C HIS A 65 25.41 -1.13 12.57
N ASP A 66 26.08 -0.01 12.86
CA ASP A 66 27.34 0.37 12.20
C ASP A 66 28.48 -0.60 12.53
N HIS A 67 28.48 -1.16 13.75
CA HIS A 67 29.43 -2.18 14.15
C HIS A 67 29.18 -3.48 13.38
N TYR A 68 27.92 -3.90 13.27
CA TYR A 68 27.57 -5.15 12.57
C TYR A 68 27.72 -5.06 11.05
N LEU A 69 27.36 -3.93 10.45
CA LEU A 69 27.42 -3.74 9.00
C LEU A 69 28.80 -3.33 8.50
N TYR A 70 29.54 -2.55 9.28
CA TYR A 70 30.78 -1.90 8.82
C TYR A 70 32.00 -2.19 9.70
N GLY A 71 31.86 -2.92 10.81
CA GLY A 71 32.96 -3.20 11.74
C GLY A 71 33.43 -1.96 12.52
N CYS A 72 32.63 -0.90 12.58
CA CYS A 72 32.94 0.28 13.40
C CYS A 72 33.05 -0.09 14.89
N PRO A 73 33.85 0.63 15.70
CA PRO A 73 33.86 0.44 17.16
C PRO A 73 32.45 0.60 17.75
N ARG A 74 32.10 -0.19 18.78
CA ARG A 74 30.78 -0.08 19.41
C ARG A 74 30.62 1.31 20.02
N LYS A 75 29.41 1.87 19.95
CA LYS A 75 29.10 3.20 20.49
C LYS A 75 29.43 3.33 21.98
N ASP A 76 29.32 2.24 22.73
CA ASP A 76 29.60 2.22 24.18
C ASP A 76 31.10 2.21 24.50
N GLU A 77 31.94 1.81 23.55
CA GLU A 77 33.41 1.82 23.67
C GLU A 77 34.01 3.21 23.40
N ARG A 78 33.20 4.17 22.95
CA ARG A 78 33.62 5.55 22.68
C ARG A 78 33.35 6.52 23.83
N ARG A 79 32.91 6.03 24.99
CA ARG A 79 32.46 6.85 26.12
C ARG A 79 33.42 6.85 27.30
#